data_AF-A0A7K6LWU6-F1
#
_entry.id   AF-A0A7K6LWU6-F1
#
_cell.length_a   1.000
_cell.length_b   1.000
_cell.length_c   1.000
_cell.angle_alpha   90.00
_cell.angle_beta   90.00
_cell.angle_gamma   90.00
#
_symmetry.space_group_name_H-M   'P 1'
#
loop_
_entity.id
_entity.type
_entity.pdbx_description
1 polymer ?
#
loop_
_entity_poly.entity_id
_entity_poly.type
_entity_poly.pdbx_seq_one_letter_code
_entity_poly.pdbx_strand_id
1 'polypeptide(L)' 'PKVLTVLGEASGVILGGLHPWSRYRLQVLVFNGRGAGPPSAEISFHTPEGGETPQNPNSAPQNPNSAPQNPPQNPKKPNR' A
#
# COMPACT_ATOMS: atom_id res chain seq x y z
N PRO A 1 -19.74 -3.09 -5.53
CA PRO A 1 -18.48 -3.37 -6.24
C PRO A 1 -18.05 -2.12 -7.00
N LYS A 2 -16.77 -1.75 -7.01
CA LYS A 2 -16.28 -0.57 -7.72
C LYS A 2 -15.53 -0.99 -8.97
N VAL A 3 -15.93 -0.47 -10.13
CA VAL A 3 -15.36 -0.80 -11.44
C VAL A 3 -15.01 0.50 -12.15
N LEU A 4 -13.86 0.52 -12.81
CA LEU A 4 -13.38 1.64 -13.60
C LEU A 4 -12.85 1.11 -14.93
N THR A 5 -13.35 1.67 -16.02
CA THR A 5 -12.91 1.35 -17.38
C THR A 5 -12.03 2.47 -17.89
N VAL A 6 -10.91 2.10 -18.50
CA VAL A 6 -9.97 3.04 -19.14
C VAL A 6 -9.71 2.60 -20.57
N LEU A 7 -9.14 3.49 -21.37
CA LEU A 7 -8.71 3.18 -22.73
C LEU A 7 -7.54 2.19 -22.72
N GLY A 8 -7.41 1.41 -23.80
CA GLY A 8 -6.42 0.35 -23.89
C GLY A 8 -4.97 0.83 -23.84
N GLU A 9 -4.72 2.08 -24.22
CA GLU A 9 -3.40 2.72 -24.16
C GLU A 9 -3.04 3.29 -22.78
N ALA A 10 -3.96 3.27 -21.80
CA ALA A 10 -3.68 3.78 -20.47
C ALA A 10 -2.74 2.86 -19.69
N SER A 11 -1.67 3.41 -19.12
CA SER A 11 -0.72 2.68 -18.26
C SER A 11 -1.07 2.76 -16.76
N GLY A 12 -2.06 3.55 -16.37
CA GLY A 12 -2.47 3.71 -14.97
C GLY A 12 -3.78 4.48 -14.80
N VAL A 13 -4.38 4.36 -13.62
CA VAL A 13 -5.63 5.03 -13.26
C VAL A 13 -5.73 5.29 -11.76
N ILE A 14 -6.47 6.33 -11.37
CA ILE A 14 -6.77 6.65 -9.98
C ILE A 14 -8.13 6.06 -9.59
N LEU A 15 -8.15 5.17 -8.59
CA LEU A 15 -9.37 4.62 -8.02
C LEU A 15 -9.78 5.41 -6.77
N GLY A 16 -10.62 6.43 -6.94
CA GLY A 16 -11.13 7.25 -5.84
C GLY A 16 -12.30 6.63 -5.08
N GLY A 17 -12.82 7.32 -4.05
CA GLY A 17 -14.06 7.00 -3.34
C GLY A 17 -14.14 5.58 -2.77
N LEU A 18 -13.03 5.12 -2.19
CA LEU A 18 -12.97 3.92 -1.36
C LEU A 18 -13.28 4.30 0.09
N HIS A 19 -13.82 3.36 0.86
CA HIS A 19 -14.08 3.59 2.28
C HIS A 19 -12.75 3.59 3.03
N PRO A 20 -12.50 4.54 3.94
CA PRO A 20 -11.32 4.51 4.80
C PRO A 20 -11.24 3.24 5.66
N TRP A 21 -10.04 2.92 6.12
CA TRP A 21 -9.78 1.78 7.03
C TRP A 21 -10.38 0.44 6.54
N SER A 22 -10.44 0.25 5.22
CA SER A 22 -11.11 -0.89 4.60
C SER A 22 -10.15 -1.68 3.72
N ARG A 23 -10.32 -3.01 3.74
CA ARG A 23 -9.54 -3.95 2.91
C ARG A 23 -10.23 -4.19 1.58
N TYR A 24 -9.44 -4.10 0.50
CA TYR A 24 -9.89 -4.32 -0.87
C TYR A 24 -9.08 -5.41 -1.56
N ARG A 25 -9.72 -6.03 -2.54
CA ARG A 25 -9.10 -6.92 -3.52
C ARG A 25 -9.30 -6.33 -4.91
N LEU A 26 -8.23 -6.29 -5.70
CA LEU A 26 -8.20 -5.68 -7.03
C LEU A 26 -7.77 -6.71 -8.06
N GLN A 27 -8.49 -6.75 -9.17
CA GLN A 27 -8.15 -7.48 -10.40
C GLN A 27 -8.40 -6.56 -11.58
N VAL A 28 -7.58 -6.71 -12.63
CA VAL A 28 -7.72 -5.97 -13.89
C VAL A 28 -8.15 -6.95 -14.97
N LEU A 29 -9.15 -6.57 -15.77
CA LEU A 29 -9.61 -7.31 -16.93
C LEU A 29 -9.45 -6.43 -18.17
N VAL A 30 -9.09 -7.04 -19.29
CA VAL A 30 -9.08 -6.39 -20.60
C VAL A 30 -10.23 -6.96 -21.42
N PHE A 31 -10.94 -6.12 -22.16
CA PHE A 31 -12.02 -6.57 -23.03
C PHE A 31 -11.97 -5.87 -24.39
N ASN A 32 -12.53 -6.51 -25.40
CA ASN A 32 -12.70 -5.97 -26.74
C ASN A 32 -14.07 -6.38 -27.31
N GLY A 33 -14.32 -6.11 -28.60
CA GLY A 33 -15.59 -6.47 -29.26
C GLY A 33 -15.92 -7.98 -29.28
N ARG A 34 -14.96 -8.86 -28.96
CA ARG A 34 -15.18 -10.31 -28.81
C ARG A 34 -15.53 -10.73 -27.38
N GLY A 35 -15.24 -9.89 -26.38
CA GLY A 35 -15.51 -10.17 -24.97
C GLY A 35 -14.36 -9.81 -24.04
N ALA A 36 -14.47 -10.27 -22.79
CA ALA A 36 -13.45 -10.06 -21.75
C ALA A 36 -12.42 -11.20 -21.76
N GLY A 37 -11.15 -10.84 -21.58
CA GLY A 37 -10.07 -11.76 -21.29
C GLY A 37 -10.06 -12.23 -19.83
N PRO A 38 -9.13 -13.11 -19.46
CA PRO A 38 -8.98 -13.57 -18.09
C PRO A 38 -8.58 -12.41 -17.16
N PRO A 39 -8.96 -12.47 -15.86
CA PRO A 39 -8.52 -11.50 -14.86
C PRO A 39 -7.01 -11.63 -14.60
N SER A 40 -6.40 -10.50 -14.24
CA SER A 40 -5.05 -10.47 -13.68
C SER A 40 -4.98 -11.23 -12.35
N ALA A 41 -3.76 -11.42 -11.84
CA ALA A 41 -3.57 -11.80 -10.45
C ALA A 41 -4.27 -10.81 -9.51
N GLU A 42 -4.79 -11.31 -8.39
CA GLU A 42 -5.45 -10.49 -7.37
C GLU A 42 -4.42 -9.78 -6.50
N ILE A 43 -4.65 -8.51 -6.23
CA ILE A 43 -3.87 -7.71 -5.27
C ILE A 43 -4.77 -7.35 -4.09
N SER A 44 -4.29 -7.56 -2.86
CA SER A 44 -4.97 -7.13 -1.64
C SER A 44 -4.31 -5.88 -1.06
N PHE A 45 -5.09 -4.87 -0.68
CA PHE A 45 -4.58 -3.65 -0.06
C PHE A 45 -5.54 -3.06 0.98
N HIS A 46 -5.04 -2.19 1.85
CA HIS A 46 -5.84 -1.42 2.81
C HIS A 46 -5.84 0.06 2.43
N THR A 47 -6.95 0.73 2.68
CA THR A 47 -7.07 2.18 2.55
C THR A 47 -6.70 2.87 3.86
N PRO A 48 -6.07 4.05 3.83
CA PRO A 48 -5.80 4.83 5.03
C PRO A 48 -7.07 5.23 5.79
N GLU A 49 -6.93 5.62 7.06
CA GLU A 49 -8.04 6.03 7.94
C GLU A 49 -8.67 7.40 7.55
N GLY A 50 -8.12 8.09 6.54
CA GLY A 50 -8.59 9.41 6.12
C GLY A 50 -7.98 10.50 7.00
N GLY A 51 -6.72 10.81 6.71
CA GLY A 51 -5.95 11.86 7.40
C GLY A 51 -4.71 12.29 6.64
N GLU A 52 -4.15 11.43 5.77
CA GLU A 52 -2.93 11.75 5.04
C GLU A 52 -3.02 11.15 3.63
N THR A 53 -3.24 11.99 2.63
CA THR A 53 -3.00 11.65 1.22
C THR A 53 -1.55 11.20 1.04
N PRO A 54 -1.25 10.11 0.34
CA PRO A 54 0.12 9.85 -0.09
C PRO A 54 0.49 10.90 -1.14
N GLN A 55 1.21 11.94 -0.75
CA GLN A 55 2.01 12.70 -1.71
C GLN A 55 3.10 11.74 -2.20
N ASN A 56 3.05 11.34 -3.47
CA ASN A 56 4.21 10.75 -4.12
C ASN A 56 4.66 11.73 -5.21
N PRO A 57 5.96 12.08 -5.28
CA PRO A 57 6.74 11.34 -6.27
C PRO A 57 8.23 11.04 -5.96
N ASN A 58 8.88 11.51 -4.87
CA ASN A 58 10.36 11.38 -4.76
C ASN A 58 10.97 11.62 -3.36
N SER A 59 10.68 10.81 -2.32
CA SER A 59 11.22 11.08 -0.97
C SER A 59 11.60 9.82 -0.19
N ALA A 60 12.80 9.31 -0.45
CA ALA A 60 13.62 8.83 0.66
C ALA A 60 14.45 10.00 1.18
N PRO A 61 14.42 10.25 2.50
CA PRO A 61 15.64 10.55 3.22
C PRO A 61 15.91 9.38 4.15
N GLN A 62 16.99 8.64 3.89
CA GLN A 62 17.59 7.78 4.91
C GLN A 62 17.93 8.66 6.12
N ASN A 63 17.39 8.36 7.29
CA ASN A 63 17.91 8.89 8.55
C ASN A 63 18.92 7.87 9.13
N PRO A 64 20.21 8.23 9.30
CA PRO A 64 21.29 7.30 9.61
C PRO A 64 21.36 6.85 11.09
N ASN A 65 20.38 7.12 11.94
CA ASN A 65 20.57 7.01 13.39
C ASN A 65 19.43 6.36 14.19
N SER A 66 19.02 5.15 13.80
CA SER A 66 18.17 4.29 14.65
C SER A 66 18.81 2.91 14.82
N ALA A 67 19.97 2.88 15.48
CA ALA A 67 20.43 1.63 16.10
C ALA A 67 19.41 1.24 17.19
N PRO A 68 19.03 -0.04 17.32
CA PRO A 68 18.15 -0.48 18.40
C PRO A 68 18.87 -0.27 19.74
N GLN A 69 18.33 0.62 20.58
CA GLN A 69 18.78 0.75 21.96
C GLN A 69 18.41 -0.54 22.71
N ASN A 70 19.42 -1.34 23.03
CA ASN A 70 19.30 -2.51 23.91
C ASN A 70 18.74 -2.05 25.28
N PRO A 71 17.82 -2.78 25.92
CA PRO A 71 17.21 -2.34 27.19
C PRO A 71 18.28 -2.17 28.30
N PRO A 72 18.05 -1.27 29.27
CA PRO A 72 19.02 -0.99 30.33
C PRO A 72 19.30 -2.26 31.16
N GLN A 73 20.57 -2.66 31.26
CA GLN A 73 20.96 -3.73 32.17
C GLN A 73 20.94 -3.20 33.61
N ASN A 74 20.18 -3.88 34.47
CA ASN A 74 20.16 -3.64 35.92
C ASN A 74 21.56 -3.88 36.51
N PRO A 75 22.14 -2.98 37.33
CA PRO A 75 23.45 -3.20 37.91
C PRO A 75 23.46 -4.45 38.81
N LYS A 76 24.34 -5.41 38.48
CA LYS A 76 24.67 -6.51 39.40
C LYS A 76 25.28 -5.91 40.67
N LYS A 77 24.65 -6.14 41.83
CA LYS A 77 25.26 -5.86 43.15
C LYS A 77 26.61 -6.59 43.25
N PRO A 78 27.62 -5.99 43.90
CA PRO A 78 28.88 -6.69 44.14
C PRO A 78 28.65 -7.85 45.12
N ASN A 79 29.19 -9.03 44.78
CA ASN A 79 29.35 -10.10 45.75
C ASN A 79 30.40 -9.69 46.78
N ARG A 80 30.11 -10.01 48.05
CA ARG A 80 30.98 -9.85 49.22
C ARG A 80 32.25 -10.67 49.10
#